data_AF-A0A380FG44-F1
#
_entry.id   AF-A0A380FG44-F1
#
_cell.length_a   1.000
_cell.length_b   1.000
_cell.length_c   1.000
_cell.angle_alpha   90.00
_cell.angle_beta   90.00
_cell.angle_gamma   90.00
#
_symmetry.space_group_name_H-M   'P 1'
#
loop_
_entity.id
_entity.type
_entity.pdbx_description
1 polymer ?
#
loop_
_entity_poly.entity_id
_entity_poly.type
_entity_poly.pdbx_seq_one_letter_code
_entity_poly.pdbx_strand_id
1 'polypeptide(L)'
;MLLGSLTPYFDSMFNGFSTPERRWIYIFALTTAGLIALFIRYLNEVTFKSFVTSSIVPLLIMTTSLYFKQNLHITWMLICLILIVLIAILLKYRHLLHNKYSFWIIAILLVIQQAVILTNDHHNNVKSYESTLDAMSASKYKSPTLTKKINKINKNHQDDPLSRIDYMSKYGLNSPMLYHYNGISLYSSIFDGSILNYYDKTMQINMPIDKNSTYRLLSNRANLMALWNVNDRIRRPNDLNIPYGFKIQDTIYHSKNEPFIHSTNQINYPSAHFTDKIYRNSELKTPIDKEHAMLNGVVFSDSNQKANSHITPSKNLLPETTHNLRNAYRSGHNKITVTENNGGMTYQFPKEISDKYQDMYLEMDVELLTPSKRHYVGVNEYAQQRNELNYKYRRFVTPVTMRVKADQDLKIRMPKGTYRLNVKGIYGEDYRTLKRATRSLDKVAVKQTRNGYTIRHNTNKDGYVVLPIAYSKGMQAKSGSQALPVKKGNGIMTVYTS
;
A
#
# COMPACT_ATOMS: atom_id res chain seq x y z
N MET A 1 21.45 -31.75 -5.37
CA MET A 1 21.60 -30.30 -5.11
C MET A 1 22.03 -29.54 -6.37
N LEU A 2 23.22 -29.82 -6.94
CA LEU A 2 23.72 -29.07 -8.11
C LEU A 2 22.81 -29.18 -9.34
N LEU A 3 22.32 -30.39 -9.66
CA LEU A 3 21.30 -30.60 -10.71
C LEU A 3 19.97 -29.92 -10.39
N GLY A 4 19.57 -29.91 -9.11
CA GLY A 4 18.38 -29.20 -8.65
C GLY A 4 18.48 -27.68 -8.86
N SER A 5 19.69 -27.12 -8.77
CA SER A 5 19.95 -25.70 -9.00
C SER A 5 19.70 -25.20 -10.42
N LEU A 6 19.54 -26.13 -11.37
CA LEU A 6 19.28 -25.86 -12.77
C LEU A 6 17.78 -25.74 -13.07
N THR A 7 16.91 -25.94 -12.08
CA THR A 7 15.45 -25.92 -12.28
C THR A 7 14.72 -25.08 -11.23
N PRO A 8 13.78 -24.20 -11.66
CA PRO A 8 12.96 -23.40 -10.74
C PRO A 8 12.01 -24.24 -9.89
N TYR A 9 11.73 -25.49 -10.27
CA TYR A 9 10.86 -26.38 -9.50
C TYR A 9 11.51 -26.82 -8.18
N PHE A 10 12.84 -27.00 -8.19
CA PHE A 10 13.58 -27.33 -6.97
C PHE A 10 13.61 -26.14 -6.01
N ASP A 11 13.84 -24.93 -6.55
CA ASP A 11 13.74 -23.67 -5.80
C ASP A 11 12.33 -23.47 -5.21
N SER A 12 11.28 -23.80 -5.97
CA SER A 12 9.89 -23.74 -5.50
C SER A 12 9.61 -24.76 -4.39
N MET A 13 10.03 -26.02 -4.55
CA MET A 13 9.87 -27.08 -3.55
C MET A 13 10.45 -26.67 -2.19
N PHE A 14 11.69 -26.18 -2.17
CA PHE A 14 12.35 -25.71 -0.95
C PHE A 14 11.84 -24.37 -0.44
N ASN A 15 11.00 -23.68 -1.22
CA ASN A 15 10.25 -22.51 -0.80
C ASN A 15 8.75 -22.81 -0.56
N GLY A 16 8.43 -24.06 -0.19
CA GLY A 16 7.06 -24.48 0.15
C GLY A 16 6.10 -24.47 -1.04
N PHE A 17 6.60 -24.86 -2.21
CA PHE A 17 5.88 -24.80 -3.50
C PHE A 17 5.39 -23.39 -3.88
N SER A 18 6.04 -22.36 -3.36
CA SER A 18 5.74 -20.97 -3.68
C SER A 18 6.67 -20.46 -4.80
N THR A 19 6.86 -19.13 -4.90
CA THR A 19 7.74 -18.55 -5.92
C THR A 19 9.16 -19.13 -5.80
N PRO A 20 9.83 -19.47 -6.92
CA PRO A 20 11.20 -20.00 -6.88
C PRO A 20 12.14 -19.07 -6.12
N GLU A 21 12.71 -19.55 -5.01
CA GLU A 21 13.70 -18.83 -4.20
C GLU A 21 14.81 -19.80 -3.76
N ARG A 22 16.08 -19.39 -3.87
CA ARG A 22 17.24 -20.26 -3.59
C ARG A 22 17.56 -20.40 -2.10
N ARG A 23 16.55 -20.55 -1.25
CA ARG A 23 16.72 -20.64 0.22
C ARG A 23 17.49 -21.89 0.68
N TRP A 24 17.50 -22.93 -0.14
CA TRP A 24 18.25 -24.17 0.11
C TRP A 24 19.76 -24.03 -0.17
N ILE A 25 20.22 -22.90 -0.74
CA ILE A 25 21.64 -22.70 -1.08
C ILE A 25 22.55 -22.82 0.15
N TYR A 26 22.04 -22.55 1.35
CA TYR A 26 22.76 -22.74 2.60
C TYR A 26 23.07 -24.21 2.88
N ILE A 27 22.15 -25.13 2.53
CA ILE A 27 22.39 -26.58 2.64
C ILE A 27 23.50 -26.98 1.68
N PHE A 28 23.51 -26.44 0.46
CA PHE A 28 24.56 -26.70 -0.51
C PHE A 28 25.92 -26.13 -0.08
N ALA A 29 25.95 -24.94 0.51
CA ALA A 29 27.17 -24.38 1.09
C ALA A 29 27.70 -25.26 2.23
N LEU A 30 26.82 -25.72 3.12
CA LEU A 30 27.18 -26.59 4.23
C LEU A 30 27.73 -27.95 3.76
N THR A 31 27.08 -28.60 2.79
CA THR A 31 27.57 -29.88 2.27
C THR A 31 28.90 -29.72 1.54
N THR A 32 29.09 -28.63 0.80
CA THR A 32 30.37 -28.31 0.14
C THR A 32 31.47 -28.02 1.16
N ALA A 33 31.17 -27.30 2.24
CA ALA A 33 32.11 -27.07 3.34
C ALA A 33 32.53 -28.39 4.01
N GLY A 34 31.58 -29.32 4.22
CA GLY A 34 31.87 -30.67 4.71
C GLY A 34 32.81 -31.44 3.77
N LEU A 35 32.59 -31.38 2.45
CA LEU A 35 33.47 -32.00 1.46
C LEU A 35 34.88 -31.39 1.46
N ILE A 36 35.00 -30.06 1.58
CA ILE A 36 36.29 -29.38 1.69
C ILE A 36 37.02 -29.79 2.98
N ALA A 37 36.31 -29.87 4.11
CA ALA A 37 36.89 -30.33 5.37
C ALA A 37 37.38 -31.78 5.29
N LEU A 38 36.61 -32.67 4.65
CA LEU A 38 37.03 -34.05 4.38
C LEU A 38 38.24 -34.10 3.44
N PHE A 39 38.24 -33.29 2.37
CA PHE A 39 39.38 -33.20 1.45
C PHE A 39 40.66 -32.76 2.17
N ILE A 40 40.59 -31.77 3.05
CA ILE A 40 41.73 -31.32 3.86
C ILE A 40 42.17 -32.43 4.83
N ARG A 41 41.22 -33.10 5.51
CA ARG A 41 41.50 -34.20 6.45
C ARG A 41 42.26 -35.34 5.77
N TYR A 42 41.86 -35.70 4.56
CA TYR A 42 42.43 -36.81 3.79
C TYR A 42 43.46 -36.36 2.75
N LEU A 43 43.98 -35.13 2.86
CA LEU A 43 44.89 -34.56 1.86
C LEU A 43 46.17 -35.40 1.66
N ASN A 44 46.65 -36.06 2.71
CA ASN A 44 47.84 -36.93 2.68
C ASN A 44 47.67 -38.18 1.81
N GLU A 45 46.44 -38.63 1.59
CA GLU A 45 46.12 -39.79 0.76
C GLU A 45 46.12 -39.45 -0.73
N VAL A 46 46.06 -38.16 -1.07
CA VAL A 46 46.02 -37.67 -2.45
C VAL A 46 47.42 -37.77 -3.08
N THR A 47 47.49 -38.26 -4.31
CA THR A 47 48.73 -38.27 -5.10
C THR A 47 48.87 -36.98 -5.91
N PHE A 48 50.11 -36.50 -6.07
CA PHE A 48 50.40 -35.29 -6.86
C PHE A 48 49.81 -35.36 -8.28
N LYS A 49 49.98 -36.51 -8.96
CA LYS A 49 49.45 -36.73 -10.31
C LYS A 49 47.92 -36.61 -10.35
N SER A 50 47.21 -37.24 -9.40
CA SER A 50 45.75 -37.20 -9.32
C SER A 50 45.21 -35.78 -9.04
N PHE A 51 45.89 -35.02 -8.16
CA PHE A 51 45.51 -33.64 -7.86
C PHE A 51 45.68 -32.71 -9.08
N VAL A 52 46.81 -32.81 -9.77
CA VAL A 52 47.10 -32.00 -10.97
C VAL A 52 46.10 -32.31 -12.07
N THR A 53 45.81 -33.59 -12.35
CA THR A 53 44.79 -33.96 -13.35
C THR A 53 43.40 -33.45 -12.97
N SER A 54 43.04 -33.52 -11.68
CA SER A 54 41.73 -33.04 -11.20
C SER A 54 41.60 -31.51 -11.25
N SER A 55 42.72 -30.79 -11.16
CA SER A 55 42.75 -29.33 -11.19
C SER A 55 42.58 -28.74 -12.59
N ILE A 56 42.73 -29.54 -13.66
CA ILE A 56 42.53 -29.09 -15.05
C ILE A 56 41.12 -28.51 -15.24
N VAL A 57 40.10 -29.18 -14.72
CA VAL A 57 38.70 -28.75 -14.89
C VAL A 57 38.43 -27.39 -14.20
N PRO A 58 38.75 -27.19 -12.91
CA PRO A 58 38.68 -25.87 -12.28
C PRO A 58 39.47 -24.79 -13.01
N LEU A 59 40.69 -25.09 -13.47
CA LEU A 59 41.52 -24.12 -14.19
C LEU A 59 40.92 -23.72 -15.54
N LEU A 60 40.30 -24.65 -16.27
CA LEU A 60 39.54 -24.35 -17.48
C LEU A 60 38.33 -23.45 -17.19
N ILE A 61 37.60 -23.71 -16.11
CA ILE A 61 36.48 -22.86 -15.68
C ILE A 61 36.97 -21.45 -15.31
N MET A 62 38.09 -21.34 -14.60
CA MET A 62 38.68 -20.06 -14.22
C MET A 62 39.14 -19.26 -15.45
N THR A 63 39.86 -19.89 -16.37
CA THR A 63 40.36 -19.24 -17.60
C THR A 63 39.22 -18.80 -18.52
N THR A 64 38.22 -19.65 -18.73
CA THR A 64 37.01 -19.27 -19.49
C THR A 64 36.25 -18.13 -18.82
N SER A 65 36.12 -18.13 -17.50
CA SER A 65 35.48 -17.04 -16.77
C SER A 65 36.23 -15.71 -16.88
N LEU A 66 37.57 -15.73 -16.79
CA LEU A 66 38.42 -14.55 -17.00
C LEU A 66 38.26 -13.98 -18.42
N TYR A 67 38.10 -14.85 -19.43
CA TYR A 67 37.90 -14.43 -20.81
C TYR A 67 36.51 -13.80 -21.05
N PHE A 68 35.45 -14.44 -20.55
CA PHE A 68 34.06 -14.05 -20.85
C PHE A 68 33.44 -13.04 -19.87
N LYS A 69 33.98 -12.87 -18.66
CA LYS A 69 33.40 -12.04 -17.59
C LYS A 69 34.28 -10.86 -17.20
N GLN A 70 34.77 -10.12 -18.19
CA GLN A 70 35.72 -9.00 -18.00
C GLN A 70 35.17 -7.85 -17.12
N ASN A 71 33.86 -7.71 -17.02
CA ASN A 71 33.21 -6.64 -16.24
C ASN A 71 32.84 -7.05 -14.81
N LEU A 72 33.19 -8.26 -14.36
CA LEU A 72 32.91 -8.73 -13.00
C LEU A 72 34.18 -8.72 -12.16
N HIS A 73 34.06 -8.30 -10.91
CA HIS A 73 35.10 -8.55 -9.93
C HIS A 73 35.18 -10.06 -9.66
N ILE A 74 36.27 -10.72 -10.08
CA ILE A 74 36.50 -12.17 -9.90
C ILE A 74 37.83 -12.51 -9.19
N THR A 75 38.39 -11.56 -8.45
CA THR A 75 39.59 -11.68 -7.60
C THR A 75 39.63 -12.93 -6.71
N TRP A 76 38.48 -13.47 -6.28
CA TRP A 76 38.43 -14.73 -5.52
C TRP A 76 39.08 -15.90 -6.26
N MET A 77 39.06 -15.90 -7.60
CA MET A 77 39.71 -16.90 -8.45
C MET A 77 41.24 -16.90 -8.28
N LEU A 78 41.85 -15.74 -8.02
CA LEU A 78 43.29 -15.66 -7.76
C LEU A 78 43.66 -16.41 -6.47
N ILE A 79 42.82 -16.31 -5.43
CA ILE A 79 43.04 -17.05 -4.18
C ILE A 79 42.83 -18.55 -4.40
N CYS A 80 41.86 -18.96 -5.23
CA CYS A 80 41.73 -20.35 -5.66
C CYS A 80 43.01 -20.85 -6.35
N LEU A 81 43.60 -20.04 -7.24
CA LEU A 81 44.83 -20.41 -7.93
C LEU A 81 45.99 -20.58 -6.94
N ILE A 82 46.13 -19.66 -5.98
CA ILE A 82 47.14 -19.75 -4.91
C ILE A 82 46.93 -21.02 -4.09
N LEU A 83 45.69 -21.36 -3.73
CA LEU A 83 45.35 -22.60 -3.02
C LEU A 83 45.71 -23.85 -3.83
N ILE A 84 45.39 -23.88 -5.13
CA ILE A 84 45.74 -25.00 -6.03
C ILE A 84 47.27 -25.16 -6.10
N VAL A 85 48.00 -24.07 -6.29
CA VAL A 85 49.47 -24.09 -6.37
C VAL A 85 50.09 -24.53 -5.04
N LEU A 86 49.60 -23.99 -3.92
CA LEU A 86 50.05 -24.36 -2.58
C LEU A 86 49.85 -25.86 -2.34
N ILE A 87 48.64 -26.38 -2.62
CA ILE A 87 48.34 -27.81 -2.42
C ILE A 87 49.22 -28.67 -3.33
N ALA A 88 49.44 -28.27 -4.59
CA ALA A 88 50.35 -28.99 -5.49
C ALA A 88 51.79 -29.04 -4.94
N ILE A 89 52.29 -27.94 -4.37
CA ILE A 89 53.61 -27.89 -3.72
C ILE A 89 53.66 -28.83 -2.51
N LEU A 90 52.65 -28.79 -1.64
CA LEU A 90 52.57 -29.65 -0.45
C LEU A 90 52.53 -31.14 -0.83
N LEU A 91 51.81 -31.50 -1.89
CA LEU A 91 51.73 -32.88 -2.38
C LEU A 91 53.02 -33.33 -3.08
N LYS A 92 53.75 -32.42 -3.73
CA LYS A 92 55.08 -32.70 -4.31
C LYS A 92 56.14 -32.89 -3.21
N TYR A 93 56.07 -32.10 -2.15
CA TYR A 93 56.99 -32.12 -1.01
C TYR A 93 56.28 -32.62 0.26
N ARG A 94 55.92 -33.91 0.29
CA ARG A 94 55.07 -34.51 1.33
C ARG A 94 55.51 -34.31 2.79
N HIS A 95 56.80 -34.05 3.05
CA HIS A 95 57.25 -33.72 4.40
C HIS A 95 56.59 -32.44 4.95
N LEU A 96 56.22 -31.48 4.09
CA LEU A 96 55.53 -30.25 4.47
C LEU A 96 54.09 -30.49 4.95
N LEU A 97 53.45 -31.59 4.54
CA LEU A 97 52.11 -31.96 5.00
C LEU A 97 52.10 -32.40 6.46
N HIS A 98 53.23 -32.80 7.03
CA HIS A 98 53.33 -33.15 8.45
C HIS A 98 53.49 -31.91 9.34
N ASN A 99 53.73 -30.74 8.74
CA ASN A 99 53.84 -29.49 9.46
C ASN A 99 52.46 -28.86 9.72
N LYS A 100 52.09 -28.69 10.99
CA LYS A 100 50.83 -28.04 11.41
C LYS A 100 50.61 -26.66 10.79
N TYR A 101 51.67 -25.91 10.50
CA TYR A 101 51.57 -24.58 9.89
C TYR A 101 51.01 -24.63 8.46
N SER A 102 51.26 -25.72 7.71
CA SER A 102 50.70 -25.90 6.36
C SER A 102 49.17 -25.93 6.37
N PHE A 103 48.57 -26.60 7.36
CA PHE A 103 47.12 -26.62 7.54
C PHE A 103 46.56 -25.29 8.02
N TRP A 104 47.27 -24.56 8.88
CA TRP A 104 46.89 -23.20 9.25
C TRP A 104 46.89 -22.25 8.05
N ILE A 105 47.91 -22.33 7.18
CA ILE A 105 47.98 -21.51 5.96
C ILE A 105 46.80 -21.83 5.03
N ILE A 106 46.48 -23.12 4.82
CA ILE A 106 45.31 -23.52 4.03
C ILE A 106 44.02 -22.95 4.65
N ALA A 107 43.84 -23.10 5.96
CA ALA A 107 42.66 -22.60 6.66
C ALA A 107 42.53 -21.08 6.53
N ILE A 108 43.62 -20.33 6.74
CA ILE A 108 43.65 -18.87 6.58
C ILE A 108 43.32 -18.47 5.14
N LEU A 109 43.92 -19.13 4.14
CA LEU A 109 43.64 -18.85 2.74
C LEU A 109 42.18 -19.15 2.36
N LEU A 110 41.58 -20.19 2.93
CA LEU A 110 40.14 -20.46 2.75
C LEU A 110 39.27 -19.37 3.38
N VAL A 111 39.62 -18.86 4.57
CA VAL A 111 38.90 -17.73 5.18
C VAL A 111 39.03 -16.46 4.34
N ILE A 112 40.25 -16.14 3.87
CA ILE A 112 40.50 -15.00 2.98
C ILE A 112 39.72 -15.18 1.68
N GLN A 113 39.70 -16.39 1.11
CA GLN A 113 38.91 -16.70 -0.08
C GLN A 113 37.43 -16.41 0.15
N GLN A 114 36.84 -16.85 1.26
CA GLN A 114 35.44 -16.56 1.58
C GLN A 114 35.17 -15.06 1.70
N ALA A 115 36.06 -14.32 2.38
CA ALA A 115 35.92 -12.87 2.51
C ALA A 115 35.97 -12.15 1.14
N VAL A 116 36.85 -12.59 0.24
CA VAL A 116 36.94 -12.03 -1.12
C VAL A 116 35.74 -12.45 -1.98
N ILE A 117 35.25 -13.69 -1.88
CA ILE A 117 34.00 -14.09 -2.56
C ILE A 117 32.86 -13.16 -2.15
N LEU A 118 32.67 -12.92 -0.85
CA LEU A 118 31.62 -12.03 -0.34
C LEU A 118 31.79 -10.59 -0.82
N THR A 119 33.02 -10.08 -0.84
CA THR A 119 33.31 -8.71 -1.31
C THR A 119 33.02 -8.56 -2.80
N ASN A 120 33.44 -9.54 -3.60
CA ASN A 120 33.21 -9.58 -5.04
C ASN A 120 31.72 -9.72 -5.36
N ASP A 121 31.01 -10.61 -4.67
CA ASP A 121 29.56 -10.80 -4.82
C ASP A 121 28.81 -9.52 -4.45
N HIS A 122 29.15 -8.91 -3.30
CA HIS A 122 28.57 -7.65 -2.89
C HIS A 122 28.79 -6.56 -3.96
N HIS A 123 30.00 -6.40 -4.50
CA HIS A 123 30.24 -5.42 -5.56
C HIS A 123 29.43 -5.70 -6.83
N ASN A 124 29.47 -6.94 -7.32
CA ASN A 124 28.88 -7.31 -8.60
C ASN A 124 27.34 -7.33 -8.55
N ASN A 125 26.76 -7.74 -7.42
CA ASN A 125 25.34 -8.10 -7.34
C ASN A 125 24.53 -7.26 -6.35
N VAL A 126 25.15 -6.66 -5.31
CA VAL A 126 24.41 -6.00 -4.22
C VAL A 126 24.59 -4.48 -4.23
N LYS A 127 25.81 -3.99 -4.37
CA LYS A 127 26.22 -2.58 -4.20
C LYS A 127 25.38 -1.59 -5.01
N SER A 128 25.00 -1.94 -6.25
CA SER A 128 24.17 -1.08 -7.10
C SER A 128 22.73 -0.90 -6.59
N TYR A 129 22.26 -1.81 -5.74
CA TYR A 129 20.91 -1.81 -5.17
C TYR A 129 20.88 -1.29 -3.73
N GLU A 130 22.04 -1.02 -3.13
CA GLU A 130 22.12 -0.50 -1.78
C GLU A 130 21.71 0.97 -1.73
N SER A 131 20.95 1.32 -0.70
CA SER A 131 20.61 2.70 -0.39
C SER A 131 21.63 3.26 0.59
N THR A 132 22.09 4.50 0.37
CA THR A 132 22.96 5.20 1.31
C THR A 132 22.17 5.82 2.46
N LEU A 133 22.84 6.15 3.57
CA LEU A 133 22.22 6.94 4.65
C LEU A 133 21.71 8.29 4.13
N ASP A 134 22.43 8.92 3.20
CA ASP A 134 22.00 10.16 2.54
C ASP A 134 20.71 9.98 1.73
N ALA A 135 20.46 8.79 1.19
CA ALA A 135 19.19 8.50 0.52
C ALA A 135 17.99 8.58 1.47
N MET A 136 18.20 8.37 2.78
CA MET A 136 17.16 8.50 3.81
C MET A 136 16.82 9.97 4.14
N SER A 137 17.75 10.91 3.92
CA SER A 137 17.52 12.35 4.12
C SER A 137 17.16 13.07 2.80
N ALA A 138 17.24 12.39 1.67
CA ALA A 138 16.90 12.95 0.36
C ALA A 138 15.43 13.41 0.31
N SER A 139 15.18 14.55 -0.33
CA SER A 139 13.84 15.16 -0.44
C SER A 139 12.78 14.26 -1.05
N LYS A 140 13.18 13.29 -1.87
CA LYS A 140 12.33 12.27 -2.48
C LYS A 140 11.79 11.24 -1.47
N TYR A 141 12.49 11.02 -0.37
CA TYR A 141 12.12 10.09 0.70
C TYR A 141 11.57 10.85 1.92
N LYS A 142 12.40 11.66 2.58
CA LYS A 142 12.06 12.48 3.75
C LYS A 142 12.51 13.93 3.56
N SER A 143 11.65 14.80 3.02
CA SER A 143 12.02 16.20 2.79
C SER A 143 12.06 17.02 4.10
N PRO A 144 13.17 17.72 4.40
CA PRO A 144 13.25 18.61 5.56
C PRO A 144 12.21 19.72 5.56
N THR A 145 11.93 20.32 4.39
CA THR A 145 10.90 21.36 4.23
C THR A 145 9.52 20.81 4.54
N LEU A 146 9.20 19.62 4.03
CA LEU A 146 7.93 18.97 4.30
C LEU A 146 7.82 18.56 5.78
N THR A 147 8.90 18.09 6.40
CA THR A 147 8.95 17.81 7.85
C THR A 147 8.63 19.06 8.66
N LYS A 148 9.24 20.21 8.37
CA LYS A 148 8.92 21.47 9.06
C LYS A 148 7.45 21.85 8.89
N LYS A 149 6.89 21.68 7.69
CA LYS A 149 5.47 21.98 7.44
C LYS A 149 4.54 21.05 8.23
N ILE A 150 4.77 19.74 8.20
CA ILE A 150 3.96 18.77 8.93
C ILE A 150 4.06 19.02 10.44
N ASN A 151 5.24 19.32 10.97
CA ASN A 151 5.40 19.68 12.38
C ASN A 151 4.58 20.93 12.75
N LYS A 152 4.50 21.94 11.86
CA LYS A 152 3.64 23.11 12.05
C LYS A 152 2.15 22.74 12.06
N ILE A 153 1.71 21.89 11.13
CA ILE A 153 0.33 21.38 11.09
C ILE A 153 0.01 20.64 12.40
N ASN A 154 0.86 19.70 12.80
CA ASN A 154 0.69 18.97 14.06
C ASN A 154 0.64 19.91 15.27
N LYS A 155 1.46 20.97 15.29
CA LYS A 155 1.43 21.99 16.35
C LYS A 155 0.10 22.74 16.40
N ASN A 156 -0.47 23.08 15.24
CA ASN A 156 -1.77 23.75 15.15
C ASN A 156 -2.94 22.86 15.62
N HIS A 157 -2.77 21.54 15.59
CA HIS A 157 -3.77 20.56 16.01
C HIS A 157 -3.42 19.86 17.33
N GLN A 158 -2.57 20.45 18.18
CA GLN A 158 -2.14 19.83 19.44
C GLN A 158 -3.29 19.48 20.39
N ASP A 159 -4.36 20.28 20.36
CA ASP A 159 -5.56 20.05 21.18
C ASP A 159 -6.55 19.04 20.59
N ASP A 160 -6.26 18.54 19.37
CA ASP A 160 -7.04 17.51 18.70
C ASP A 160 -6.16 16.31 18.34
N PRO A 161 -5.98 15.34 19.26
CA PRO A 161 -5.14 14.18 19.04
C PRO A 161 -5.65 13.24 17.94
N LEU A 162 -6.88 13.45 17.45
CA LEU A 162 -7.48 12.65 16.40
C LEU A 162 -7.36 13.31 15.01
N SER A 163 -6.84 14.54 14.93
CA SER A 163 -6.64 15.25 13.67
C SER A 163 -5.72 14.46 12.74
N ARG A 164 -6.10 14.37 11.46
CA ARG A 164 -5.37 13.61 10.44
C ARG A 164 -4.96 14.45 9.24
N ILE A 165 -3.84 14.04 8.62
CA ILE A 165 -3.34 14.59 7.37
C ILE A 165 -3.55 13.58 6.24
N ASP A 166 -4.21 14.00 5.17
CA ASP A 166 -4.29 13.29 3.91
C ASP A 166 -3.03 13.53 3.06
N TYR A 167 -2.01 12.71 3.31
CA TYR A 167 -0.76 12.69 2.57
C TYR A 167 -0.19 11.27 2.50
N MET A 168 0.33 10.89 1.32
CA MET A 168 1.08 9.66 1.12
C MET A 168 2.14 9.90 0.03
N SER A 169 3.42 9.79 0.38
CA SER A 169 4.53 9.87 -0.56
C SER A 169 4.49 8.73 -1.58
N LYS A 170 5.01 8.98 -2.79
CA LYS A 170 5.19 7.96 -3.82
C LYS A 170 6.24 6.92 -3.41
N TYR A 171 7.31 7.34 -2.71
CA TYR A 171 8.45 6.49 -2.33
C TYR A 171 8.38 6.10 -0.85
N GLY A 172 8.20 7.06 0.05
CA GLY A 172 8.01 6.81 1.48
C GLY A 172 6.56 6.45 1.80
N LEU A 173 6.08 5.30 1.31
CA LEU A 173 4.65 4.93 1.37
C LEU A 173 4.06 4.99 2.81
N ASN A 174 4.86 4.69 3.83
CA ASN A 174 4.51 4.87 5.25
C ASN A 174 4.82 6.31 5.74
N SER A 175 4.37 7.31 4.98
CA SER A 175 4.56 8.73 5.30
C SER A 175 4.07 9.13 6.70
N PRO A 176 2.92 8.64 7.21
CA PRO A 176 2.46 8.95 8.57
C PRO A 176 3.51 8.60 9.64
N MET A 177 4.13 7.43 9.51
CA MET A 177 5.20 6.99 10.41
C MET A 177 6.49 7.80 10.21
N LEU A 178 6.86 8.07 8.95
CA LEU A 178 8.11 8.76 8.61
C LEU A 178 8.15 10.23 9.06
N TYR A 179 6.99 10.90 9.02
CA TYR A 179 6.83 12.32 9.36
C TYR A 179 6.07 12.55 10.68
N HIS A 180 5.71 11.50 11.41
CA HIS A 180 5.04 11.55 12.71
C HIS A 180 3.73 12.35 12.72
N TYR A 181 2.77 11.96 11.89
CA TYR A 181 1.41 12.49 11.91
C TYR A 181 0.38 11.36 11.84
N ASN A 182 -0.85 11.60 12.28
CA ASN A 182 -1.94 10.64 12.08
C ASN A 182 -2.40 10.66 10.63
N GLY A 183 -2.27 9.54 9.92
CA GLY A 183 -2.64 9.43 8.51
C GLY A 183 -3.86 8.56 8.25
N ILE A 184 -4.22 8.48 6.96
CA ILE A 184 -5.29 7.63 6.40
C ILE A 184 -4.76 6.71 5.30
N SER A 185 -3.49 6.31 5.40
CA SER A 185 -2.84 5.42 4.45
C SER A 185 -1.77 4.58 5.13
N LEU A 186 -1.62 3.34 4.70
CA LEU A 186 -0.57 2.44 5.16
C LEU A 186 -0.05 1.62 3.97
N TYR A 187 1.24 1.36 3.98
CA TYR A 187 1.85 0.26 3.26
C TYR A 187 2.34 -0.81 4.22
N SER A 188 1.79 -2.02 4.06
CA SER A 188 2.27 -3.20 4.75
C SER A 188 1.94 -4.43 3.93
N SER A 189 2.81 -5.44 3.94
CA SER A 189 2.52 -6.75 3.35
C SER A 189 1.42 -7.49 4.11
N ILE A 190 1.21 -7.14 5.39
CA ILE A 190 0.24 -7.77 6.29
C ILE A 190 -0.45 -6.68 7.12
N PHE A 191 -1.77 -6.60 7.03
CA PHE A 191 -2.61 -5.77 7.90
C PHE A 191 -4.02 -6.37 7.95
N ASP A 192 -4.84 -5.92 8.92
CA ASP A 192 -6.17 -6.47 9.15
C ASP A 192 -7.07 -6.34 7.90
N GLY A 193 -7.62 -7.48 7.45
CA GLY A 193 -8.53 -7.56 6.31
C GLY A 193 -9.84 -6.78 6.50
N SER A 194 -10.22 -6.45 7.74
CA SER A 194 -11.37 -5.61 8.06
C SER A 194 -11.26 -4.21 7.41
N ILE A 195 -10.04 -3.69 7.28
CA ILE A 195 -9.75 -2.40 6.64
C ILE A 195 -10.05 -2.50 5.13
N LEU A 196 -9.58 -3.56 4.48
CA LEU A 196 -9.85 -3.76 3.05
C LEU A 196 -11.33 -4.02 2.77
N ASN A 197 -12.00 -4.73 3.67
CA ASN A 197 -13.45 -4.90 3.58
C ASN A 197 -14.20 -3.56 3.72
N TYR A 198 -13.75 -2.68 4.62
CA TYR A 198 -14.29 -1.33 4.76
C TYR A 198 -14.11 -0.51 3.49
N TYR A 199 -12.92 -0.53 2.89
CA TYR A 199 -12.61 0.18 1.65
C TYR A 199 -13.40 -0.39 0.47
N ASP A 200 -13.29 -1.69 0.18
CA ASP A 200 -13.84 -2.25 -1.06
C ASP A 200 -15.34 -2.51 -1.00
N LYS A 201 -15.85 -3.03 0.12
CA LYS A 201 -17.21 -3.56 0.22
C LYS A 201 -18.14 -2.62 0.97
N THR A 202 -17.73 -2.15 2.15
CA THR A 202 -18.61 -1.34 3.00
C THR A 202 -18.83 0.04 2.39
N MET A 203 -17.74 0.79 2.17
CA MET A 203 -17.79 2.18 1.72
C MET A 203 -17.47 2.37 0.24
N GLN A 204 -16.97 1.33 -0.45
CA GLN A 204 -16.54 1.39 -1.86
C GLN A 204 -15.58 2.57 -2.14
N ILE A 205 -14.60 2.77 -1.27
CA ILE A 205 -13.55 3.78 -1.38
C ILE A 205 -12.62 3.38 -2.53
N ASN A 206 -12.84 3.97 -3.70
CA ASN A 206 -11.97 3.72 -4.83
C ASN A 206 -10.58 4.34 -4.58
N MET A 207 -9.56 3.48 -4.53
CA MET A 207 -8.17 3.89 -4.39
C MET A 207 -7.57 4.20 -5.78
N PRO A 208 -6.72 5.24 -5.90
CA PRO A 208 -6.19 5.67 -7.20
C PRO A 208 -5.22 4.66 -7.83
N ILE A 209 -4.67 3.72 -7.05
CA ILE A 209 -3.78 2.66 -7.53
C ILE A 209 -4.22 1.35 -6.88
N ASP A 210 -4.47 0.33 -7.72
CA ASP A 210 -4.73 -1.03 -7.26
C ASP A 210 -3.44 -1.71 -6.77
N LYS A 211 -3.31 -1.88 -5.44
CA LYS A 211 -2.23 -2.62 -4.79
C LYS A 211 -2.72 -3.36 -3.54
N ASN A 212 -2.29 -4.60 -3.37
CA ASN A 212 -2.68 -5.45 -2.22
C ASN A 212 -2.07 -4.96 -0.90
N SER A 213 -0.86 -4.43 -0.96
CA SER A 213 -0.10 -4.05 0.24
C SER A 213 -0.39 -2.62 0.71
N THR A 214 -1.48 -1.99 0.24
CA THR A 214 -1.86 -0.65 0.70
C THR A 214 -3.36 -0.47 0.82
N TYR A 215 -3.78 0.31 1.81
CA TYR A 215 -4.98 1.13 1.67
C TYR A 215 -4.55 2.60 1.53
N ARG A 216 -5.29 3.35 0.71
CA ARG A 216 -4.88 4.69 0.29
C ARG A 216 -6.03 5.67 0.38
N LEU A 217 -5.95 6.56 1.36
CA LEU A 217 -6.69 7.83 1.36
C LEU A 217 -8.21 7.57 1.43
N LEU A 218 -9.07 8.56 1.16
CA LEU A 218 -10.53 8.39 1.28
C LEU A 218 -11.29 8.75 0.00
N SER A 219 -10.69 8.51 -1.17
CA SER A 219 -11.26 8.83 -2.49
C SER A 219 -11.72 10.29 -2.62
N ASN A 220 -11.07 11.21 -1.89
CA ASN A 220 -11.44 12.62 -1.77
C ASN A 220 -12.92 12.85 -1.34
N ARG A 221 -13.63 11.88 -0.75
CA ARG A 221 -15.04 12.04 -0.35
C ARG A 221 -15.12 12.84 0.95
N ALA A 222 -15.74 14.03 0.91
CA ALA A 222 -15.67 14.96 2.06
C ALA A 222 -16.39 14.43 3.30
N ASN A 223 -17.46 13.65 3.12
CA ASN A 223 -18.14 12.95 4.22
C ASN A 223 -17.19 11.97 4.95
N LEU A 224 -16.44 11.15 4.22
CA LEU A 224 -15.45 10.24 4.83
C LEU A 224 -14.30 10.99 5.49
N MET A 225 -13.83 12.07 4.85
CA MET A 225 -12.76 12.90 5.40
C MET A 225 -13.20 13.57 6.70
N ALA A 226 -14.43 14.06 6.79
CA ALA A 226 -15.01 14.56 8.03
C ALA A 226 -15.14 13.45 9.09
N LEU A 227 -15.69 12.29 8.72
CA LEU A 227 -15.83 11.13 9.60
C LEU A 227 -14.50 10.69 10.21
N TRP A 228 -13.41 10.72 9.44
CA TRP A 228 -12.06 10.34 9.90
C TRP A 228 -11.22 11.52 10.41
N ASN A 229 -11.83 12.68 10.66
CA ASN A 229 -11.15 13.88 11.16
C ASN A 229 -9.95 14.34 10.34
N VAL A 230 -10.08 14.32 9.01
CA VAL A 230 -9.04 14.81 8.10
C VAL A 230 -9.17 16.32 8.00
N ASN A 231 -8.19 17.03 8.57
CA ASN A 231 -8.17 18.49 8.63
C ASN A 231 -7.23 19.10 7.60
N ASP A 232 -6.14 18.41 7.28
CA ASP A 232 -5.12 18.90 6.35
C ASP A 232 -4.90 17.91 5.22
N ARG A 233 -4.52 18.43 4.07
CA ARG A 233 -4.22 17.62 2.89
C ARG A 233 -3.03 18.21 2.16
N ILE A 234 -2.11 17.33 1.78
CA ILE A 234 -0.89 17.69 1.04
C ILE A 234 -0.87 16.89 -0.26
N ARG A 235 -0.90 17.57 -1.40
CA ARG A 235 -0.95 16.95 -2.73
C ARG A 235 0.01 17.60 -3.70
N ARG A 236 0.27 16.90 -4.81
CA ARG A 236 0.97 17.52 -5.96
C ARG A 236 0.12 18.66 -6.53
N PRO A 237 0.72 19.63 -7.24
CA PRO A 237 0.00 20.71 -7.91
C PRO A 237 -0.97 20.17 -8.96
N ASN A 238 -1.87 21.03 -9.44
CA ASN A 238 -2.94 20.68 -10.40
C ASN A 238 -3.88 19.61 -9.85
N ASP A 239 -4.20 19.69 -8.56
CA ASP A 239 -5.21 18.84 -7.96
C ASP A 239 -6.61 19.29 -8.40
N LEU A 240 -7.11 18.68 -9.47
CA LEU A 240 -8.42 18.99 -10.02
C LEU A 240 -9.57 18.41 -9.20
N ASN A 241 -9.29 17.48 -8.26
CA ASN A 241 -10.31 16.81 -7.44
C ASN A 241 -10.16 17.17 -5.95
N ILE A 242 -9.98 18.46 -5.65
CA ILE A 242 -9.96 18.97 -4.26
C ILE A 242 -11.32 18.65 -3.61
N PRO A 243 -11.35 17.99 -2.43
CA PRO A 243 -12.60 17.67 -1.77
C PRO A 243 -13.43 18.90 -1.40
N TYR A 244 -14.76 18.78 -1.41
CA TYR A 244 -15.64 19.83 -0.90
C TYR A 244 -15.24 20.22 0.54
N GLY A 245 -15.22 21.52 0.83
CA GLY A 245 -14.79 22.06 2.12
C GLY A 245 -13.29 22.32 2.24
N PHE A 246 -12.42 21.80 1.37
CA PHE A 246 -10.99 22.10 1.43
C PHE A 246 -10.64 23.38 0.67
N LYS A 247 -9.81 24.24 1.27
CA LYS A 247 -9.24 25.43 0.63
C LYS A 247 -7.73 25.38 0.62
N ILE A 248 -7.11 25.69 -0.52
CA ILE A 248 -5.66 25.84 -0.64
C ILE A 248 -5.21 26.98 0.27
N GLN A 249 -4.18 26.72 1.08
CA GLN A 249 -3.58 27.70 1.99
C GLN A 249 -2.24 28.19 1.46
N ASP A 250 -1.40 27.26 0.98
CA ASP A 250 -0.04 27.57 0.57
C ASP A 250 0.56 26.47 -0.32
N THR A 251 1.70 26.80 -0.92
CA THR A 251 2.52 25.87 -1.71
C THR A 251 3.82 25.59 -0.96
N ILE A 252 4.17 24.30 -0.83
CA ILE A 252 5.36 23.79 -0.17
C ILE A 252 6.41 23.45 -1.23
N TYR A 253 7.46 24.25 -1.33
CA TYR A 253 8.59 24.01 -2.23
C TYR A 253 9.62 23.10 -1.55
N HIS A 254 9.45 21.79 -1.72
CA HIS A 254 10.26 20.78 -1.04
C HIS A 254 11.43 20.23 -1.91
N SER A 255 11.40 20.56 -3.21
CA SER A 255 12.42 20.23 -4.22
C SER A 255 12.38 21.26 -5.35
N LYS A 256 13.40 21.30 -6.23
CA LYS A 256 13.48 22.28 -7.34
C LYS A 256 12.33 22.15 -8.35
N ASN A 257 11.79 20.94 -8.56
CA ASN A 257 10.89 20.64 -9.69
C ASN A 257 9.54 20.06 -9.29
N GLU A 258 9.31 19.76 -8.00
CA GLU A 258 8.04 19.21 -7.53
C GLU A 258 7.59 19.99 -6.27
N PRO A 259 6.68 20.97 -6.39
CA PRO A 259 6.02 21.55 -5.23
C PRO A 259 4.94 20.61 -4.70
N PHE A 260 4.43 20.89 -3.49
CA PHE A 260 3.16 20.38 -3.01
C PHE A 260 2.20 21.54 -2.71
N ILE A 261 0.90 21.33 -2.86
CA ILE A 261 -0.13 22.22 -2.34
C ILE A 261 -0.58 21.72 -0.97
N HIS A 262 -0.76 22.65 -0.04
CA HIS A 262 -1.35 22.43 1.26
C HIS A 262 -2.76 23.02 1.27
N SER A 263 -3.75 22.23 1.68
CA SER A 263 -5.14 22.66 1.81
C SER A 263 -5.74 22.20 3.13
N THR A 264 -6.59 23.03 3.72
CA THR A 264 -7.24 22.76 5.01
C THR A 264 -8.75 22.65 4.85
N ASN A 265 -9.35 21.75 5.62
CA ASN A 265 -10.78 21.54 5.70
C ASN A 265 -11.43 22.71 6.46
N GLN A 266 -12.42 23.34 5.84
CA GLN A 266 -13.20 24.43 6.42
C GLN A 266 -14.48 23.93 7.12
N ILE A 267 -14.76 22.62 7.04
CA ILE A 267 -15.92 21.99 7.66
C ILE A 267 -15.51 21.48 9.04
N ASN A 268 -15.94 22.20 10.08
CA ASN A 268 -15.72 21.81 11.47
C ASN A 268 -16.72 20.75 11.92
N TYR A 269 -16.56 19.52 11.45
CA TYR A 269 -17.38 18.38 11.85
C TYR A 269 -16.83 17.75 13.15
N PRO A 270 -17.67 17.52 14.18
CA PRO A 270 -17.23 16.86 15.40
C PRO A 270 -17.05 15.35 15.15
N SER A 271 -15.89 14.95 14.66
CA SER A 271 -15.61 13.54 14.32
C SER A 271 -15.75 12.60 15.50
N ALA A 272 -15.33 13.05 16.69
CA ALA A 272 -15.68 12.42 17.96
C ALA A 272 -16.93 13.12 18.51
N HIS A 273 -18.03 12.38 18.60
CA HIS A 273 -19.32 12.93 18.99
C HIS A 273 -20.16 11.90 19.74
N PHE A 274 -21.16 12.41 20.46
CA PHE A 274 -22.24 11.63 21.01
C PHE A 274 -23.42 11.60 20.04
N THR A 275 -24.14 10.47 20.04
CA THR A 275 -25.39 10.28 19.28
C THR A 275 -26.27 9.23 19.93
N ASP A 276 -27.58 9.48 19.93
CA ASP A 276 -28.63 8.51 20.27
C ASP A 276 -29.22 7.82 19.02
N LYS A 277 -28.86 8.29 17.82
CA LYS A 277 -29.37 7.78 16.54
C LYS A 277 -28.68 6.49 16.11
N ILE A 278 -29.50 5.46 15.88
CA ILE A 278 -29.09 4.14 15.39
C ILE A 278 -29.79 3.89 14.06
N TYR A 279 -28.99 3.64 13.02
CA TYR A 279 -29.50 3.31 11.68
C TYR A 279 -29.30 1.84 11.35
N ARG A 280 -30.25 1.28 10.60
CA ARG A 280 -30.19 -0.12 10.18
C ARG A 280 -29.36 -0.27 8.92
N ASN A 281 -28.28 -1.06 8.97
CA ASN A 281 -27.40 -1.27 7.82
C ASN A 281 -28.14 -1.83 6.58
N SER A 282 -29.20 -2.62 6.76
CA SER A 282 -29.99 -3.17 5.64
C SER A 282 -30.79 -2.13 4.85
N GLU A 283 -31.02 -0.93 5.42
CA GLU A 283 -31.71 0.18 4.74
C GLU A 283 -30.75 1.03 3.90
N LEU A 284 -29.43 0.89 4.12
CA LEU A 284 -28.39 1.71 3.48
C LEU A 284 -27.91 1.06 2.18
N LYS A 285 -28.58 1.36 1.08
CA LYS A 285 -28.38 0.67 -0.20
C LYS A 285 -27.16 1.17 -0.96
N THR A 286 -26.85 2.46 -0.85
CA THR A 286 -25.76 3.10 -1.61
C THR A 286 -24.60 3.51 -0.69
N PRO A 287 -23.40 3.76 -1.23
CA PRO A 287 -22.30 4.29 -0.43
C PRO A 287 -22.58 5.65 0.21
N ILE A 288 -23.40 6.50 -0.42
CA ILE A 288 -23.78 7.83 0.11
C ILE A 288 -24.81 7.72 1.24
N ASP A 289 -25.76 6.77 1.15
CA ASP A 289 -26.68 6.44 2.24
C ASP A 289 -25.91 6.06 3.51
N LYS A 290 -24.88 5.23 3.35
CA LYS A 290 -24.01 4.81 4.46
C LYS A 290 -23.26 5.98 5.06
N GLU A 291 -22.70 6.87 4.23
CA GLU A 291 -22.05 8.09 4.73
C GLU A 291 -23.01 8.97 5.51
N HIS A 292 -24.21 9.22 4.99
CA HIS A 292 -25.22 10.08 5.63
C HIS A 292 -25.67 9.52 6.99
N ALA A 293 -25.87 8.21 7.08
CA ALA A 293 -26.19 7.54 8.33
C ALA A 293 -25.04 7.65 9.35
N MET A 294 -23.80 7.36 8.92
CA MET A 294 -22.62 7.42 9.80
C MET A 294 -22.27 8.85 10.24
N LEU A 295 -22.60 9.87 9.43
CA LEU A 295 -22.41 11.28 9.78
C LEU A 295 -23.32 11.74 10.90
N ASN A 296 -24.51 11.15 11.06
CA ASN A 296 -25.52 11.59 12.02
C ASN A 296 -25.74 10.62 13.19
N GLY A 297 -25.09 9.46 13.17
CA GLY A 297 -25.34 8.42 14.15
C GLY A 297 -24.45 7.21 14.00
N VAL A 298 -24.93 6.08 14.52
CA VAL A 298 -24.21 4.81 14.49
C VAL A 298 -24.89 3.76 13.62
N VAL A 299 -24.09 3.05 12.84
CA VAL A 299 -24.46 1.87 12.07
C VAL A 299 -23.68 0.67 12.62
N PHE A 300 -24.36 -0.27 13.24
CA PHE A 300 -23.76 -1.53 13.69
C PHE A 300 -23.83 -2.60 12.60
N SER A 301 -22.82 -3.47 12.55
CA SER A 301 -22.83 -4.63 11.64
C SER A 301 -23.77 -5.73 12.11
N ASP A 302 -23.97 -5.85 13.43
CA ASP A 302 -24.81 -6.89 14.04
C ASP A 302 -26.26 -6.41 14.20
N SER A 303 -27.22 -7.27 13.83
CA SER A 303 -28.66 -6.96 13.70
C SER A 303 -29.41 -6.77 15.02
N ASN A 304 -28.75 -6.95 16.16
CA ASN A 304 -29.43 -7.04 17.46
C ASN A 304 -29.79 -5.67 18.06
N GLN A 305 -29.24 -4.56 17.54
CA GLN A 305 -29.62 -3.22 17.98
C GLN A 305 -30.85 -2.73 17.21
N LYS A 306 -31.88 -2.31 17.94
CA LYS A 306 -33.10 -1.76 17.33
C LYS A 306 -32.81 -0.38 16.77
N ALA A 307 -32.90 -0.23 15.45
CA ALA A 307 -32.81 1.07 14.80
C ALA A 307 -33.95 1.99 15.28
N ASN A 308 -33.63 3.27 15.51
CA ASN A 308 -34.57 4.30 15.94
C ASN A 308 -34.60 5.51 14.98
N SER A 309 -33.78 5.46 13.92
CA SER A 309 -33.60 6.54 12.96
C SER A 309 -33.55 5.99 11.54
N HIS A 310 -34.02 6.81 10.60
CA HIS A 310 -34.03 6.50 9.17
C HIS A 310 -33.37 7.65 8.40
N ILE A 311 -32.70 7.30 7.30
CA ILE A 311 -32.20 8.29 6.34
C ILE A 311 -33.24 8.53 5.25
N THR A 312 -33.11 9.65 4.55
CA THR A 312 -33.71 9.80 3.22
C THR A 312 -32.75 9.18 2.20
N PRO A 313 -33.13 8.11 1.48
CA PRO A 313 -32.26 7.49 0.49
C PRO A 313 -31.89 8.48 -0.62
N SER A 314 -30.65 8.38 -1.12
CA SER A 314 -30.20 9.21 -2.22
C SER A 314 -30.89 8.81 -3.53
N LYS A 315 -31.45 9.80 -4.24
CA LYS A 315 -32.09 9.59 -5.55
C LYS A 315 -31.03 9.11 -6.56
N ASN A 316 -31.30 8.02 -7.26
CA ASN A 316 -30.48 7.61 -8.40
C ASN A 316 -30.81 8.50 -9.59
N LEU A 317 -29.83 9.30 -10.02
CA LEU A 317 -29.94 10.27 -11.10
C LEU A 317 -29.64 9.67 -12.48
N LEU A 318 -29.22 8.40 -12.55
CA LEU A 318 -28.92 7.72 -13.82
C LEU A 318 -30.09 7.79 -14.83
N PRO A 319 -31.37 7.60 -14.44
CA PRO A 319 -32.50 7.74 -15.36
C PRO A 319 -32.74 9.17 -15.87
N GLU A 320 -32.14 10.18 -15.22
CA GLU A 320 -32.25 11.60 -15.59
C GLU A 320 -31.15 12.04 -16.55
N THR A 321 -30.41 11.08 -17.13
CA THR A 321 -29.33 11.33 -18.08
C THR A 321 -29.67 10.85 -19.48
N THR A 322 -29.14 11.55 -20.47
CA THR A 322 -28.91 10.95 -21.79
C THR A 322 -27.50 10.38 -21.83
N HIS A 323 -27.24 9.40 -22.69
CA HIS A 323 -25.92 8.79 -22.77
C HIS A 323 -25.53 8.41 -24.19
N ASN A 324 -24.23 8.57 -24.48
CA ASN A 324 -23.65 8.22 -25.75
C ASN A 324 -22.26 7.60 -25.56
N LEU A 325 -21.86 6.78 -26.54
CA LEU A 325 -20.50 6.27 -26.60
C LEU A 325 -19.58 7.29 -27.28
N ARG A 326 -18.33 7.37 -26.80
CA ARG A 326 -17.27 8.21 -27.37
C ARG A 326 -16.11 7.30 -27.74
N ASN A 327 -15.73 7.27 -29.01
CA ASN A 327 -14.66 6.40 -29.55
C ASN A 327 -14.82 4.97 -29.03
N ALA A 328 -16.05 4.47 -29.06
CA ALA A 328 -16.43 3.16 -28.56
C ALA A 328 -17.75 2.71 -29.21
N TYR A 329 -17.97 1.40 -29.27
CA TYR A 329 -19.23 0.80 -29.70
C TYR A 329 -19.62 -0.34 -28.75
N ARG A 330 -20.91 -0.67 -28.70
CA ARG A 330 -21.41 -1.79 -27.90
C ARG A 330 -21.13 -3.10 -28.64
N SER A 331 -20.40 -4.01 -28.01
CA SER A 331 -19.98 -5.29 -28.61
C SER A 331 -20.67 -6.50 -27.97
N GLY A 332 -21.66 -6.27 -27.11
CA GLY A 332 -22.48 -7.30 -26.46
C GLY A 332 -23.21 -6.77 -25.23
N HIS A 333 -23.92 -7.65 -24.52
CA HIS A 333 -24.59 -7.30 -23.27
C HIS A 333 -23.57 -6.85 -22.21
N ASN A 334 -23.71 -5.61 -21.73
CA ASN A 334 -22.76 -4.95 -20.81
C ASN A 334 -21.30 -4.98 -21.28
N LYS A 335 -21.06 -5.06 -22.59
CA LYS A 335 -19.72 -5.04 -23.19
C LYS A 335 -19.59 -3.88 -24.17
N ILE A 336 -18.53 -3.10 -24.00
CA ILE A 336 -18.17 -2.05 -24.93
C ILE A 336 -16.74 -2.29 -25.43
N THR A 337 -16.50 -1.95 -26.70
CA THR A 337 -15.15 -1.92 -27.26
C THR A 337 -14.78 -0.47 -27.52
N VAL A 338 -13.76 -0.01 -26.79
CA VAL A 338 -13.17 1.33 -26.92
C VAL A 338 -12.14 1.28 -28.03
N THR A 339 -12.29 2.12 -29.04
CA THR A 339 -11.47 2.13 -30.26
C THR A 339 -10.24 3.02 -30.13
N GLU A 340 -10.31 4.07 -29.29
CA GLU A 340 -9.21 5.02 -29.05
C GLU A 340 -8.99 5.30 -27.55
N ASN A 341 -7.81 5.81 -27.20
CA ASN A 341 -7.55 6.22 -25.82
C ASN A 341 -8.47 7.37 -25.40
N ASN A 342 -8.85 7.40 -24.11
CA ASN A 342 -9.88 8.30 -23.58
C ASN A 342 -11.29 8.11 -24.17
N GLY A 343 -11.56 7.02 -24.89
CA GLY A 343 -12.93 6.64 -25.25
C GLY A 343 -13.72 6.08 -24.06
N GLY A 344 -14.96 5.68 -24.29
CA GLY A 344 -15.86 5.16 -23.26
C GLY A 344 -17.29 5.65 -23.44
N MET A 345 -17.90 6.10 -22.35
CA MET A 345 -19.31 6.53 -22.29
C MET A 345 -19.41 7.90 -21.65
N THR A 346 -20.31 8.73 -22.14
CA THR A 346 -20.67 10.02 -21.54
C THR A 346 -22.11 9.95 -21.08
N TYR A 347 -22.36 10.41 -19.86
CA TYR A 347 -23.70 10.65 -19.32
C TYR A 347 -23.89 12.17 -19.22
N GLN A 348 -24.96 12.67 -19.81
CA GLN A 348 -25.26 14.10 -19.87
C GLN A 348 -26.48 14.41 -19.04
N PHE A 349 -26.35 15.38 -18.14
CA PHE A 349 -27.41 15.89 -17.27
C PHE A 349 -28.04 17.16 -17.84
N PRO A 350 -29.35 17.36 -17.62
CA PRO A 350 -29.93 18.70 -17.61
C PRO A 350 -29.14 19.61 -16.65
N LYS A 351 -28.95 20.87 -17.04
CA LYS A 351 -28.14 21.84 -16.28
C LYS A 351 -28.66 22.03 -14.85
N GLU A 352 -29.97 22.00 -14.70
CA GLU A 352 -30.66 22.19 -13.42
C GLU A 352 -30.30 21.10 -12.41
N ILE A 353 -29.97 19.89 -12.89
CA ILE A 353 -29.54 18.77 -12.04
C ILE A 353 -28.07 18.93 -11.67
N SER A 354 -27.20 19.21 -12.63
CA SER A 354 -25.75 19.36 -12.34
C SER A 354 -25.49 20.50 -11.36
N ASP A 355 -26.20 21.63 -11.50
CA ASP A 355 -26.00 22.84 -10.69
C ASP A 355 -26.47 22.66 -9.23
N LYS A 356 -27.32 21.66 -8.97
CA LYS A 356 -27.85 21.38 -7.62
C LYS A 356 -26.82 20.73 -6.69
N TYR A 357 -25.83 20.05 -7.25
CA TYR A 357 -24.89 19.23 -6.50
C TYR A 357 -23.48 19.80 -6.55
N GLN A 358 -22.64 19.43 -5.58
CA GLN A 358 -21.23 19.84 -5.54
C GLN A 358 -20.34 18.74 -6.10
N ASP A 359 -20.69 17.49 -5.81
CA ASP A 359 -19.99 16.31 -6.28
C ASP A 359 -20.99 15.26 -6.79
N MET A 360 -20.53 14.37 -7.67
CA MET A 360 -21.28 13.23 -8.21
C MET A 360 -20.53 11.93 -7.91
N TYR A 361 -21.27 10.91 -7.47
CA TYR A 361 -20.77 9.57 -7.16
C TYR A 361 -21.28 8.61 -8.22
N LEU A 362 -20.37 8.07 -9.03
CA LEU A 362 -20.68 7.07 -10.06
C LEU A 362 -20.36 5.67 -9.54
N GLU A 363 -21.38 4.84 -9.34
CA GLU A 363 -21.23 3.43 -9.00
C GLU A 363 -21.32 2.57 -10.26
N MET A 364 -20.29 1.77 -10.53
CA MET A 364 -20.24 0.95 -11.74
C MET A 364 -19.47 -0.36 -11.55
N ASP A 365 -19.90 -1.40 -12.27
CA ASP A 365 -19.04 -2.55 -12.58
C ASP A 365 -18.21 -2.23 -13.82
N VAL A 366 -16.89 -2.36 -13.71
CA VAL A 366 -15.98 -2.08 -14.81
C VAL A 366 -14.78 -3.02 -14.79
N GLU A 367 -14.52 -3.69 -15.90
CA GLU A 367 -13.40 -4.62 -16.06
C GLU A 367 -12.87 -4.61 -17.51
N LEU A 368 -11.55 -4.52 -17.67
CA LEU A 368 -10.89 -4.80 -18.95
C LEU A 368 -10.93 -6.31 -19.23
N LEU A 369 -11.43 -6.71 -20.39
CA LEU A 369 -11.50 -8.11 -20.83
C LEU A 369 -10.35 -8.47 -21.76
N THR A 370 -9.96 -7.56 -22.67
CA THR A 370 -8.84 -7.76 -23.59
C THR A 370 -8.35 -6.42 -24.18
N PRO A 371 -7.04 -6.25 -24.47
CA PRO A 371 -5.93 -7.17 -24.16
C PRO A 371 -5.52 -7.09 -22.68
N SER A 372 -4.74 -8.05 -22.19
CA SER A 372 -4.11 -7.92 -20.87
C SER A 372 -3.08 -6.80 -20.90
N LYS A 373 -3.35 -5.70 -20.20
CA LYS A 373 -2.43 -4.56 -20.07
C LYS A 373 -2.71 -3.74 -18.81
N ARG A 374 -1.70 -2.98 -18.36
CA ARG A 374 -1.93 -1.88 -17.42
C ARG A 374 -2.84 -0.87 -18.09
N HIS A 375 -3.80 -0.38 -17.33
CA HIS A 375 -4.80 0.54 -17.86
C HIS A 375 -5.33 1.41 -16.74
N TYR A 376 -5.98 2.51 -17.13
CA TYR A 376 -6.78 3.31 -16.21
C TYR A 376 -8.26 3.12 -16.50
N VAL A 377 -9.06 3.37 -15.46
CA VAL A 377 -10.49 3.67 -15.59
C VAL A 377 -10.69 5.02 -14.92
N GLY A 378 -11.22 6.00 -15.65
CA GLY A 378 -11.44 7.34 -15.14
C GLY A 378 -12.87 7.82 -15.33
N VAL A 379 -13.23 8.80 -14.52
CA VAL A 379 -14.46 9.60 -14.64
C VAL A 379 -14.00 11.05 -14.50
N ASN A 380 -14.28 11.90 -15.49
CA ASN A 380 -13.84 13.30 -15.54
C ASN A 380 -12.38 13.47 -15.07
N GLU A 381 -12.13 14.22 -13.99
CA GLU A 381 -10.81 14.52 -13.45
C GLU A 381 -10.17 13.38 -12.64
N TYR A 382 -10.95 12.37 -12.24
CA TYR A 382 -10.47 11.24 -11.44
C TYR A 382 -10.11 10.03 -12.30
N ALA A 383 -9.04 9.32 -11.94
CA ALA A 383 -8.68 8.06 -12.59
C ALA A 383 -8.02 7.08 -11.61
N GLN A 384 -8.41 5.82 -11.73
CA GLN A 384 -7.78 4.69 -11.05
C GLN A 384 -6.84 3.97 -12.02
N GLN A 385 -5.60 3.73 -11.59
CA GLN A 385 -4.65 2.85 -12.27
C GLN A 385 -4.85 1.40 -11.84
N ARG A 386 -4.91 0.50 -12.82
CA ARG A 386 -5.17 -0.93 -12.64
C ARG A 386 -4.07 -1.78 -13.28
N ASN A 387 -3.80 -2.92 -12.65
CA ASN A 387 -2.81 -3.88 -13.11
C ASN A 387 -3.29 -4.65 -14.35
N GLU A 388 -2.36 -5.35 -14.99
CA GLU A 388 -2.61 -6.30 -16.08
C GLU A 388 -3.49 -7.47 -15.60
N LEU A 389 -4.24 -8.08 -16.53
CA LEU A 389 -5.20 -9.14 -16.18
C LEU A 389 -4.53 -10.41 -15.67
N ASN A 390 -3.33 -10.70 -16.17
CA ASN A 390 -2.48 -11.84 -15.80
C ASN A 390 -1.53 -11.54 -14.62
N TYR A 391 -1.63 -10.37 -13.97
CA TYR A 391 -0.78 -10.06 -12.83
C TYR A 391 -1.15 -10.92 -11.61
N LYS A 392 -0.18 -11.71 -11.10
CA LYS A 392 -0.38 -12.67 -10.00
C LYS A 392 -0.96 -12.06 -8.71
N TYR A 393 -0.71 -10.78 -8.47
CA TYR A 393 -1.21 -10.05 -7.30
C TYR A 393 -2.32 -9.04 -7.65
N ARG A 394 -3.02 -9.23 -8.77
CA ARG A 394 -4.17 -8.38 -9.14
C ARG A 394 -5.29 -8.55 -8.11
N ARG A 395 -5.78 -7.44 -7.56
CA ARG A 395 -6.99 -7.42 -6.72
C ARG A 395 -8.11 -6.80 -7.52
N PHE A 396 -9.07 -7.64 -7.88
CA PHE A 396 -10.22 -7.19 -8.63
C PHE A 396 -11.32 -6.71 -7.67
N VAL A 397 -11.68 -5.43 -7.77
CA VAL A 397 -12.75 -4.81 -6.99
C VAL A 397 -13.84 -4.32 -7.94
N THR A 398 -15.05 -4.87 -7.77
CA THR A 398 -16.27 -4.45 -8.45
C THR A 398 -17.48 -4.71 -7.54
N PRO A 399 -18.48 -3.82 -7.45
CA PRO A 399 -18.52 -2.49 -8.06
C PRO A 399 -17.47 -1.54 -7.48
N VAL A 400 -17.21 -0.45 -8.20
CA VAL A 400 -16.44 0.70 -7.70
C VAL A 400 -17.32 1.93 -7.67
N THR A 401 -17.08 2.80 -6.68
CA THR A 401 -17.68 4.14 -6.63
C THR A 401 -16.59 5.19 -6.84
N MET A 402 -16.73 6.00 -7.89
CA MET A 402 -15.83 7.12 -8.17
C MET A 402 -16.53 8.43 -7.87
N ARG A 403 -15.91 9.26 -7.02
CA ARG A 403 -16.35 10.63 -6.75
C ARG A 403 -15.64 11.59 -7.69
N VAL A 404 -16.43 12.46 -8.31
CA VAL A 404 -15.97 13.57 -9.17
C VAL A 404 -16.74 14.84 -8.83
N LYS A 405 -16.25 15.98 -9.30
CA LYS A 405 -17.01 17.23 -9.29
C LYS A 405 -18.32 17.06 -10.07
N ALA A 406 -19.38 17.71 -9.58
CA ALA A 406 -20.62 17.78 -10.34
C ALA A 406 -20.36 18.53 -11.65
N ASP A 407 -20.82 17.95 -12.76
CA ASP A 407 -20.64 18.46 -14.11
C ASP A 407 -21.84 18.02 -14.94
N GLN A 408 -22.16 18.78 -16.00
CA GLN A 408 -23.19 18.40 -16.96
C GLN A 408 -22.80 17.11 -17.69
N ASP A 409 -21.52 16.93 -18.02
CA ASP A 409 -21.02 15.73 -18.67
C ASP A 409 -20.20 14.88 -17.69
N LEU A 410 -20.69 13.68 -17.37
CA LEU A 410 -19.89 12.65 -16.70
C LEU A 410 -19.28 11.70 -17.74
N LYS A 411 -17.99 11.85 -17.98
CA LYS A 411 -17.22 11.11 -18.99
C LYS A 411 -16.49 9.95 -18.33
N ILE A 412 -16.98 8.74 -18.55
CA ILE A 412 -16.21 7.51 -18.29
C ILE A 412 -15.13 7.40 -19.38
N ARG A 413 -13.87 7.31 -18.95
CA ARG A 413 -12.67 7.34 -19.82
C ARG A 413 -11.85 6.08 -19.60
N MET A 414 -11.56 5.38 -20.70
CA MET A 414 -10.73 4.17 -20.72
C MET A 414 -9.80 4.19 -21.94
N PRO A 415 -8.65 3.51 -21.89
CA PRO A 415 -7.83 3.30 -23.06
C PRO A 415 -8.48 2.30 -24.04
N LYS A 416 -7.92 2.18 -25.26
CA LYS A 416 -8.39 1.21 -26.27
C LYS A 416 -8.50 -0.21 -25.69
N GLY A 417 -9.58 -0.93 -25.91
CA GLY A 417 -9.78 -2.30 -25.42
C GLY A 417 -11.24 -2.67 -25.27
N THR A 418 -11.52 -3.94 -24.98
CA THR A 418 -12.88 -4.41 -24.72
C THR A 418 -13.11 -4.51 -23.22
N TYR A 419 -14.20 -3.91 -22.74
CA TYR A 419 -14.53 -3.78 -21.33
C TYR A 419 -15.90 -4.37 -21.04
N ARG A 420 -16.05 -4.99 -19.87
CA ARG A 420 -17.35 -5.10 -19.22
C ARG A 420 -17.63 -3.77 -18.53
N LEU A 421 -18.77 -3.15 -18.82
CA LEU A 421 -19.21 -1.90 -18.21
C LEU A 421 -20.71 -1.96 -17.89
N ASN A 422 -21.05 -1.71 -16.64
CA ASN A 422 -22.43 -1.57 -16.18
C ASN A 422 -22.50 -0.46 -15.12
N VAL A 423 -23.15 0.65 -15.41
CA VAL A 423 -23.36 1.73 -14.45
C VAL A 423 -24.61 1.42 -13.62
N LYS A 424 -24.43 1.28 -12.30
CA LYS A 424 -25.51 0.94 -11.36
C LYS A 424 -26.29 2.17 -10.92
N GLY A 425 -25.60 3.29 -10.75
CA GLY A 425 -26.24 4.53 -10.35
C GLY A 425 -25.30 5.73 -10.38
N ILE A 426 -25.92 6.91 -10.44
CA ILE A 426 -25.26 8.20 -10.27
C ILE A 426 -25.98 8.91 -9.13
N TYR A 427 -25.24 9.36 -8.13
CA TYR A 427 -25.80 10.02 -6.94
C TYR A 427 -25.13 11.37 -6.74
N GLY A 428 -25.94 12.42 -6.60
CA GLY A 428 -25.45 13.76 -6.31
C GLY A 428 -25.29 14.02 -4.81
N GLU A 429 -24.20 14.67 -4.43
CA GLU A 429 -23.93 15.11 -3.05
C GLU A 429 -23.94 16.64 -2.97
N ASP A 430 -24.85 17.18 -2.16
CA ASP A 430 -25.04 18.62 -1.92
C ASP A 430 -24.47 19.10 -0.57
N TYR A 431 -23.98 18.15 0.23
CA TYR A 431 -23.38 18.33 1.56
C TYR A 431 -24.29 18.99 2.60
N ARG A 432 -25.61 19.02 2.39
CA ARG A 432 -26.56 19.50 3.40
C ARG A 432 -26.57 18.60 4.64
N THR A 433 -26.47 17.28 4.44
CA THR A 433 -26.38 16.31 5.55
C THR A 433 -25.16 16.57 6.41
N LEU A 434 -23.98 16.75 5.78
CA LEU A 434 -22.73 17.08 6.48
C LEU A 434 -22.82 18.40 7.24
N LYS A 435 -23.30 19.47 6.59
CA LYS A 435 -23.48 20.80 7.22
C LYS A 435 -24.48 20.80 8.37
N ARG A 436 -25.52 19.96 8.31
CA ARG A 436 -26.47 19.79 9.42
C ARG A 436 -25.80 19.07 10.58
N ALA A 437 -25.09 17.98 10.30
CA ALA A 437 -24.40 17.19 11.30
C ALA A 437 -23.35 18.00 12.07
N THR A 438 -22.64 18.93 11.42
CA THR A 438 -21.68 19.82 12.12
C THR A 438 -22.33 20.67 13.21
N ARG A 439 -23.64 20.93 13.13
CA ARG A 439 -24.39 21.78 14.07
C ARG A 439 -25.22 20.96 15.07
N SER A 440 -25.66 19.77 14.68
CA SER A 440 -26.60 18.97 15.47
C SER A 440 -25.95 17.93 16.37
N LEU A 441 -24.67 17.63 16.17
CA LEU A 441 -23.97 16.61 16.96
C LEU A 441 -23.31 17.22 18.20
N ASP A 442 -23.42 16.50 19.31
CA ASP A 442 -22.76 16.86 20.55
C ASP A 442 -21.28 16.48 20.49
N LYS A 443 -20.41 17.48 20.40
CA LYS A 443 -18.96 17.28 20.34
C LYS A 443 -18.45 16.61 21.62
N VAL A 444 -17.56 15.64 21.42
CA VAL A 444 -16.85 14.96 22.50
C VAL A 444 -15.40 15.45 22.54
N ALA A 445 -14.93 15.86 23.71
CA ALA A 445 -13.54 16.24 23.92
C ALA A 445 -12.68 14.99 24.12
N VAL A 446 -11.58 14.89 23.39
CA VAL A 446 -10.66 13.75 23.44
C VAL A 446 -9.26 14.26 23.77
N LYS A 447 -8.64 13.67 24.79
CA LYS A 447 -7.24 13.93 25.16
C LYS A 447 -6.46 12.63 25.09
N GLN A 448 -5.33 12.64 24.39
CA GLN A 448 -4.44 11.49 24.36
C GLN A 448 -3.67 11.37 25.68
N THR A 449 -3.48 10.13 26.12
CA THR A 449 -2.65 9.74 27.26
C THR A 449 -1.62 8.72 26.81
N ARG A 450 -0.66 8.36 27.67
CA ARG A 450 0.39 7.38 27.34
C ARG A 450 -0.17 6.03 26.84
N ASN A 451 -1.29 5.57 27.41
CA ASN A 451 -1.84 4.23 27.17
C ASN A 451 -3.27 4.25 26.60
N GLY A 452 -3.76 5.38 26.07
CA GLY A 452 -5.11 5.47 25.55
C GLY A 452 -5.64 6.90 25.47
N TYR A 453 -6.95 7.08 25.63
CA TYR A 453 -7.61 8.38 25.51
C TYR A 453 -8.49 8.64 26.73
N THR A 454 -8.50 9.90 27.19
CA THR A 454 -9.53 10.42 28.10
C THR A 454 -10.58 11.11 27.27
N ILE A 455 -11.83 10.78 27.52
CA ILE A 455 -12.97 11.25 26.74
C ILE A 455 -13.92 11.98 27.68
N ARG A 456 -14.37 13.17 27.29
CA ARG A 456 -15.29 14.00 28.08
C ARG A 456 -16.40 14.52 27.19
N HIS A 457 -17.64 14.38 27.65
CA HIS A 457 -18.83 14.96 27.03
C HIS A 457 -19.77 15.43 28.12
N ASN A 458 -20.61 16.41 27.79
CA ASN A 458 -21.49 17.09 28.75
C ASN A 458 -22.96 16.64 28.60
N THR A 459 -23.18 15.38 28.21
CA THR A 459 -24.53 14.82 28.04
C THR A 459 -24.80 13.74 29.07
N ASN A 460 -25.99 13.81 29.67
CA ASN A 460 -26.54 12.82 30.60
C ASN A 460 -27.53 11.86 29.90
N LYS A 461 -27.58 11.89 28.56
CA LYS A 461 -28.49 11.06 27.77
C LYS A 461 -27.86 9.71 27.50
N ASP A 462 -28.68 8.67 27.51
CA ASP A 462 -28.28 7.35 27.04
C ASP A 462 -27.97 7.40 25.54
N GLY A 463 -26.84 6.83 25.14
CA GLY A 463 -26.50 6.75 23.73
C GLY A 463 -25.09 6.21 23.48
N TYR A 464 -24.48 6.70 22.42
CA TYR A 464 -23.20 6.21 21.95
C TYR A 464 -22.22 7.35 21.72
N VAL A 465 -20.99 7.16 22.15
CA VAL A 465 -19.87 7.97 21.69
C VAL A 465 -19.20 7.26 20.53
N VAL A 466 -19.12 7.95 19.39
CA VAL A 466 -18.43 7.51 18.19
C VAL A 466 -17.04 8.14 18.17
N LEU A 467 -16.01 7.32 17.96
CA LEU A 467 -14.64 7.77 17.83
C LEU A 467 -14.10 7.40 16.44
N PRO A 468 -13.42 8.33 15.74
CA PRO A 468 -12.76 8.05 14.47
C PRO A 468 -11.46 7.28 14.70
N ILE A 469 -11.51 6.18 15.44
CA ILE A 469 -10.39 5.28 15.77
C ILE A 469 -10.80 3.91 15.26
N ALA A 470 -9.89 3.19 14.60
CA ALA A 470 -10.19 1.84 14.14
C ALA A 470 -10.38 0.91 15.34
N TYR A 471 -11.51 0.22 15.42
CA TYR A 471 -11.81 -0.75 16.47
C TYR A 471 -10.88 -1.95 16.37
N SER A 472 -10.37 -2.39 17.52
CA SER A 472 -9.65 -3.65 17.66
C SER A 472 -10.25 -4.47 18.80
N LYS A 473 -10.25 -5.80 18.64
CA LYS A 473 -10.63 -6.72 19.71
C LYS A 473 -9.70 -6.49 20.91
N GLY A 474 -10.29 -6.38 22.10
CA GLY A 474 -9.57 -6.10 23.34
C GLY A 474 -9.53 -4.61 23.75
N MET A 475 -10.06 -3.70 22.93
CA MET A 475 -10.29 -2.32 23.38
C MET A 475 -11.28 -2.29 24.56
N GLN A 476 -10.97 -1.47 25.56
CA GLN A 476 -11.74 -1.32 26.80
C GLN A 476 -12.02 0.16 27.06
N ALA A 477 -13.19 0.45 27.62
CA ALA A 477 -13.57 1.78 28.10
C ALA A 477 -14.11 1.66 29.53
N LYS A 478 -13.91 2.71 30.33
CA LYS A 478 -14.40 2.78 31.70
C LYS A 478 -14.78 4.21 32.08
N SER A 479 -15.82 4.34 32.90
CA SER A 479 -16.18 5.57 33.61
C SER A 479 -16.03 5.32 35.11
N GLY A 480 -15.04 5.95 35.74
CA GLY A 480 -14.63 5.58 37.11
C GLY A 480 -14.23 4.11 37.21
N SER A 481 -14.94 3.34 38.04
CA SER A 481 -14.78 1.88 38.20
C SER A 481 -15.67 1.06 37.27
N GLN A 482 -16.64 1.68 36.58
CA GLN A 482 -17.61 0.99 35.74
C GLN A 482 -17.03 0.73 34.34
N ALA A 483 -17.04 -0.53 33.92
CA ALA A 483 -16.67 -0.91 32.55
C ALA A 483 -17.80 -0.54 31.57
N LEU A 484 -17.44 0.04 30.43
CA LEU A 484 -18.37 0.42 29.36
C LEU A 484 -18.19 -0.52 28.16
N PRO A 485 -19.29 -1.02 27.56
CA PRO A 485 -19.21 -1.87 26.37
C PRO A 485 -18.60 -1.11 25.18
N VAL A 486 -17.51 -1.63 24.62
CA VAL A 486 -16.87 -1.11 23.40
C VAL A 486 -17.18 -2.03 22.23
N LYS A 487 -17.67 -1.45 21.14
CA LYS A 487 -18.13 -2.15 19.94
C LYS A 487 -17.53 -1.53 18.69
N LYS A 488 -17.55 -2.31 17.61
CA LYS A 488 -17.29 -1.83 16.26
C LYS A 488 -18.57 -1.23 15.68
N GLY A 489 -18.53 0.03 15.27
CA GLY A 489 -19.60 0.73 14.58
C GLY A 489 -19.09 1.52 13.38
N ASN A 490 -19.98 2.08 12.57
CA ASN A 490 -19.65 2.91 11.40
C ASN A 490 -18.57 2.29 10.51
N GLY A 491 -18.77 1.00 10.20
CA GLY A 491 -17.81 0.17 9.47
C GLY A 491 -16.72 -0.42 10.38
N ILE A 492 -15.68 0.36 10.66
CA ILE A 492 -14.52 -0.08 11.46
C ILE A 492 -14.18 0.85 12.62
N MET A 493 -15.05 1.80 12.94
CA MET A 493 -14.81 2.77 14.02
C MET A 493 -15.10 2.18 15.39
N THR A 494 -14.49 2.76 16.41
CA THR A 494 -14.74 2.45 17.81
C THR A 494 -15.95 3.22 18.30
N VAL A 495 -16.91 2.50 18.90
CA VAL A 495 -18.09 3.05 19.53
C VAL A 495 -18.21 2.48 20.94
N TYR A 496 -18.58 3.29 21.93
CA TYR A 496 -18.91 2.78 23.26
C TYR A 496 -20.23 3.37 23.77
N THR A 497 -20.92 2.61 24.60
CA THR A 497 -22.17 3.07 25.24
C THR A 497 -21.82 4.08 26.33
N SER A 498 -22.45 5.25 26.27
CA SER A 498 -22.32 6.31 27.27
C SER A 498 -23.56 6.41 28.15
#